data_AF-M6REN1-F1
#
_entry.id   AF-M6REN1-F1
#
_cell.length_a   1.000
_cell.length_b   1.000
_cell.length_c   1.000
_cell.angle_alpha   90.00
_cell.angle_beta   90.00
_cell.angle_gamma   90.00
#
_symmetry.space_group_name_H-M   'P 1'
#
loop_
_entity.id
_entity.type
_entity.pdbx_description
1 polymer ?
#
loop_
_entity_poly.entity_id
_entity_poly.type
_entity_poly.pdbx_seq_one_letter_code
_entity_poly.pdbx_strand_id
1 'polypeptide(L)'
;MSSERFKTQELIQETLRILKSEELPGLIAALSYIPFFGWLLIWIFRKTQKFAYFHILQSLKLNCAFIVIYSIVWFLREFPVISWILSLIRMNPIVTDFISYVSWIAFLSYSLLGAWNAYQEKESTLPFFPEMENELQKIFKKIRTGSP
;
A
#
# COMPACT_ATOMS: atom_id res chain seq x y z
N MET A 1 -8.88 40.44 -2.55
CA MET A 1 -7.88 39.35 -2.47
C MET A 1 -7.58 38.85 -1.04
N SER A 2 -7.89 39.57 0.06
CA SER A 2 -7.57 39.08 1.43
C SER A 2 -8.56 38.03 1.99
N SER A 3 -9.84 38.09 1.61
CA SER A 3 -10.87 37.18 2.13
C SER A 3 -10.63 35.72 1.73
N GLU A 4 -10.19 35.46 0.50
CA GLU A 4 -9.94 34.08 0.05
C GLU A 4 -8.72 33.46 0.72
N ARG A 5 -7.60 34.20 0.84
CA ARG A 5 -6.41 33.73 1.57
C ARG A 5 -6.71 33.42 3.03
N PHE A 6 -7.54 34.23 3.69
CA PHE A 6 -7.96 34.00 5.07
C PHE A 6 -8.75 32.69 5.21
N LYS A 7 -9.75 32.46 4.33
CA LYS A 7 -10.52 31.21 4.28
C LYS A 7 -9.64 29.98 4.00
N THR A 8 -8.62 30.10 3.14
CA THR A 8 -7.70 28.99 2.87
C THR A 8 -6.85 28.65 4.09
N GLN A 9 -6.33 29.65 4.81
CA GLN A 9 -5.52 29.41 6.00
C GLN A 9 -6.32 28.78 7.13
N GLU A 10 -7.56 29.24 7.33
CA GLU A 10 -8.49 28.69 8.32
C GLU A 10 -8.78 27.20 8.03
N LEU A 11 -9.09 26.87 6.78
CA LEU A 11 -9.34 25.48 6.35
C LEU A 11 -8.11 24.58 6.51
N ILE A 12 -6.91 25.08 6.22
CA ILE A 12 -5.66 24.33 6.41
C ILE A 12 -5.43 24.08 7.92
N GLN A 13 -5.62 25.09 8.76
CA GLN A 13 -5.44 24.94 10.21
C GLN A 13 -6.45 23.96 10.81
N GLU A 14 -7.70 24.01 10.36
CA GLU A 14 -8.76 23.08 10.79
C GLU A 14 -8.44 21.64 10.35
N THR A 15 -8.02 21.46 9.10
CA THR A 15 -7.60 20.14 8.57
C THR A 15 -6.40 19.58 9.35
N LEU A 16 -5.40 20.40 9.65
CA LEU A 16 -4.24 20.02 10.46
C LEU A 16 -4.63 19.66 11.90
N ARG A 17 -5.60 20.39 12.46
CA ARG A 17 -6.13 20.10 13.79
C ARG A 17 -6.82 18.74 13.81
N ILE A 18 -7.66 18.43 12.82
CA ILE A 18 -8.34 17.13 12.68
C ILE A 18 -7.33 16.01 12.48
N LEU A 19 -6.34 16.20 11.59
CA LEU A 19 -5.27 15.22 11.34
C LEU A 19 -4.48 14.88 12.60
N LYS A 20 -4.34 15.81 13.54
CA LYS A 20 -3.63 15.61 14.82
C LYS A 20 -4.53 15.26 16.01
N SER A 21 -5.85 15.43 15.91
CA SER A 21 -6.77 15.22 17.03
C SER A 21 -6.90 13.73 17.38
N GLU A 22 -7.71 13.36 18.37
CA GLU A 22 -8.06 11.95 18.64
C GLU A 22 -9.52 11.65 18.35
N GLU A 23 -10.23 12.61 17.75
CA GLU A 23 -11.70 12.56 17.63
C GLU A 23 -12.20 11.59 16.55
N LEU A 24 -11.36 11.26 15.55
CA LEU A 24 -11.72 10.42 14.41
C LEU A 24 -10.59 9.44 14.01
N PRO A 25 -10.18 8.53 14.91
CA PRO A 25 -9.05 7.65 14.65
C PRO A 25 -9.31 6.71 13.47
N GLY A 26 -10.54 6.17 13.35
CA GLY A 26 -10.92 5.26 12.27
C GLY A 26 -10.86 5.88 10.88
N LEU A 27 -11.47 7.06 10.71
CA LEU A 27 -11.50 7.79 9.43
C LEU A 27 -10.08 8.16 9.00
N ILE A 28 -9.25 8.64 9.93
CA ILE A 28 -7.91 9.10 9.59
C ILE A 28 -6.97 7.92 9.35
N ALA A 29 -7.15 6.79 10.05
CA ALA A 29 -6.47 5.55 9.71
C ALA A 29 -6.90 5.02 8.34
N ALA A 30 -8.17 5.16 7.94
CA ALA A 30 -8.64 4.73 6.62
C ALA A 30 -7.95 5.48 5.47
N LEU A 31 -7.62 6.77 5.67
CA LEU A 31 -6.83 7.56 4.70
C LEU A 31 -5.44 6.97 4.42
N SER A 32 -4.88 6.17 5.34
CA SER A 32 -3.60 5.49 5.11
C SER A 32 -3.64 4.55 3.90
N TYR A 33 -4.81 4.02 3.52
CA TYR A 33 -4.97 3.11 2.40
C TYR A 33 -5.16 3.80 1.04
N ILE A 34 -5.12 5.14 1.00
CA ILE A 34 -5.03 5.86 -0.27
C ILE A 34 -3.74 5.40 -0.99
N PRO A 35 -3.84 4.91 -2.24
CA PRO A 35 -2.70 4.44 -3.01
C PRO A 35 -1.51 5.39 -2.99
N PHE A 36 -0.31 4.81 -2.87
CA PHE A 36 1.00 5.45 -2.97
C PHE A 36 1.36 6.46 -1.87
N PHE A 37 0.43 7.30 -1.42
CA PHE A 37 0.73 8.45 -0.55
C PHE A 37 -0.02 8.47 0.78
N GLY A 38 -1.12 7.75 0.92
CA GLY A 38 -1.97 7.81 2.13
C GLY A 38 -1.20 7.48 3.40
N TRP A 39 -0.46 6.38 3.38
CA TRP A 39 0.33 5.91 4.52
C TRP A 39 1.40 6.92 4.94
N LEU A 40 2.04 7.61 3.99
CA LEU A 40 3.07 8.62 4.26
C LEU A 40 2.46 9.87 4.89
N LEU A 41 1.31 10.32 4.38
CA LEU A 41 0.57 11.45 4.93
C LEU A 41 0.24 11.19 6.41
N ILE A 42 -0.38 10.05 6.71
CA ILE A 42 -0.81 9.73 8.08
C ILE A 42 0.40 9.44 8.99
N TRP A 43 1.49 8.88 8.45
CA TRP A 43 2.74 8.69 9.19
C TRP A 43 3.25 10.00 9.82
N ILE A 44 3.21 11.11 9.08
CA ILE A 44 3.69 12.41 9.55
C ILE A 44 2.87 12.92 10.74
N PHE A 45 1.56 12.65 10.76
CA PHE A 45 0.64 13.20 11.76
C PHE A 45 0.35 12.26 12.94
N ARG A 46 0.37 10.94 12.75
CA ARG A 46 -0.17 9.97 13.73
C ARG A 46 0.70 8.73 13.99
N LYS A 47 1.99 8.73 13.62
CA LYS A 47 2.88 7.56 13.88
C LYS A 47 2.98 7.11 15.35
N THR A 48 2.65 7.97 16.31
CA THR A 48 2.71 7.67 17.75
C THR A 48 1.44 6.98 18.26
N GLN A 49 0.33 7.06 17.53
CA GLN A 49 -0.93 6.40 17.90
C GLN A 49 -0.91 4.95 17.43
N LYS A 50 -1.05 4.00 18.36
CA LYS A 50 -0.94 2.56 18.07
C LYS A 50 -1.90 2.11 16.95
N PHE A 51 -3.16 2.52 17.04
CA PHE A 51 -4.20 2.18 16.06
C PHE A 51 -3.86 2.69 14.65
N ALA A 52 -3.54 3.98 14.52
CA ALA A 52 -3.15 4.56 13.23
C ALA A 52 -1.88 3.91 12.69
N TYR A 53 -0.89 3.66 13.56
CA TYR A 53 0.37 3.02 13.20
C TYR A 53 0.19 1.60 12.64
N PHE A 54 -0.73 0.81 13.21
CA PHE A 54 -1.10 -0.51 12.68
C PHE A 54 -1.56 -0.42 11.22
N HIS A 55 -2.52 0.46 10.92
CA HIS A 55 -3.06 0.65 9.57
C HIS A 55 -2.03 1.27 8.61
N ILE A 56 -1.20 2.20 9.09
CA ILE A 56 -0.08 2.76 8.32
C ILE A 56 0.89 1.65 7.87
N LEU A 57 1.33 0.79 8.79
CA LEU A 57 2.26 -0.30 8.46
C LEU A 57 1.64 -1.30 7.49
N GLN A 58 0.36 -1.62 7.67
CA GLN A 58 -0.34 -2.54 6.79
C GLN A 58 -0.49 -1.96 5.37
N SER A 59 -0.85 -0.68 5.26
CA SER A 59 -0.90 0.01 3.97
C SER A 59 0.49 0.11 3.31
N LEU A 60 1.54 0.40 4.08
CA LEU A 60 2.91 0.41 3.57
C LEU A 60 3.30 -0.95 2.98
N LYS A 61 3.02 -2.05 3.70
CA LYS A 61 3.27 -3.41 3.19
C LYS A 61 2.51 -3.68 1.89
N LEU A 62 1.26 -3.25 1.80
CA LEU A 62 0.43 -3.39 0.59
C LEU A 62 1.04 -2.63 -0.61
N ASN A 63 1.49 -1.39 -0.39
CA ASN A 63 2.16 -0.59 -1.42
C ASN A 63 3.51 -1.20 -1.84
N CYS A 64 4.32 -1.66 -0.89
CA CYS A 64 5.59 -2.34 -1.19
C CYS A 64 5.37 -3.62 -2.02
N ALA A 65 4.39 -4.45 -1.64
CA ALA A 65 4.05 -5.65 -2.39
C ALA A 65 3.64 -5.32 -3.84
N PHE A 66 2.81 -4.30 -4.01
CA PHE A 66 2.39 -3.83 -5.33
C PHE A 66 3.58 -3.35 -6.17
N ILE A 67 4.48 -2.54 -5.60
CA ILE A 67 5.70 -2.06 -6.28
C ILE A 67 6.59 -3.23 -6.71
N VAL A 68 6.78 -4.23 -5.85
CA VAL A 68 7.59 -5.43 -6.19
C VAL A 68 6.99 -6.19 -7.35
N ILE A 69 5.69 -6.48 -7.34
CA ILE A 69 5.02 -7.18 -8.44
C ILE A 69 5.14 -6.38 -9.73
N TYR A 70 4.89 -5.07 -9.68
CA TYR A 70 4.98 -4.22 -10.86
C TYR A 70 6.41 -4.14 -11.41
N SER A 71 7.42 -4.14 -10.53
CA SER A 71 8.84 -4.16 -10.90
C SER A 71 9.21 -5.48 -11.60
N ILE A 72 8.66 -6.61 -11.13
CA ILE A 72 8.83 -7.92 -11.78
C ILE A 72 8.17 -7.91 -13.15
N VAL A 73 6.93 -7.43 -13.27
CA VAL A 73 6.23 -7.35 -14.57
C VAL A 73 7.00 -6.46 -15.54
N TRP A 74 7.46 -5.29 -15.09
CA TRP A 74 8.29 -4.40 -15.90
C TRP A 74 9.57 -5.09 -16.35
N PHE A 75 10.26 -5.80 -15.46
CA PHE A 75 11.46 -6.56 -15.79
C PHE A 75 11.17 -7.66 -16.83
N LEU A 76 10.08 -8.42 -16.68
CA LEU A 76 9.69 -9.44 -17.65
C LEU A 76 9.34 -8.86 -19.04
N ARG A 77 8.78 -7.65 -19.06
CA ARG A 77 8.40 -6.96 -20.30
C ARG A 77 9.59 -6.37 -21.03
N GLU A 78 10.48 -5.68 -20.31
CA GLU A 78 11.51 -4.82 -20.89
C GLU A 78 12.90 -5.48 -20.94
N PHE A 79 13.14 -6.56 -20.18
CA PHE A 79 14.46 -7.19 -20.18
C PHE A 79 14.73 -7.89 -21.53
N PRO A 80 15.77 -7.50 -22.30
CA PRO A 80 15.91 -7.84 -23.71
C PRO A 80 15.88 -9.35 -24.02
N VAL A 81 16.45 -10.17 -23.13
CA VAL A 81 16.52 -11.63 -23.31
C VAL A 81 15.16 -12.27 -23.03
N ILE A 82 14.47 -11.83 -21.98
CA ILE A 82 13.17 -12.40 -21.57
C ILE A 82 12.07 -11.93 -22.51
N SER A 83 12.11 -10.65 -22.91
CA SER A 83 11.13 -10.07 -23.82
C SER A 83 11.20 -10.73 -25.21
N TRP A 84 12.41 -11.05 -25.68
CA TRP A 84 12.62 -11.81 -26.90
C TRP A 84 12.07 -13.24 -26.81
N ILE A 85 12.38 -13.98 -25.74
CA ILE A 85 11.86 -15.35 -25.53
C ILE A 85 10.33 -15.36 -25.46
N LEU A 86 9.72 -14.44 -24.71
CA LEU A 86 8.27 -14.38 -24.56
C LEU A 86 7.57 -13.86 -25.85
N SER A 87 8.27 -13.07 -26.67
CA SER A 87 7.81 -12.65 -28.01
C SER A 87 7.74 -13.84 -28.98
N LEU A 88 8.70 -14.76 -28.93
CA LEU A 88 8.68 -15.99 -29.74
C LEU A 88 7.43 -16.85 -29.48
N ILE A 89 6.89 -16.81 -28.26
CA ILE A 89 5.69 -17.56 -27.85
C ILE A 89 4.42 -16.70 -27.99
N ARG A 90 4.50 -15.45 -28.49
CA ARG A 90 3.40 -14.45 -28.53
C ARG A 90 2.70 -14.20 -27.19
N MET A 91 3.35 -14.52 -26.08
CA MET A 91 2.80 -14.43 -24.72
C MET A 91 3.05 -13.06 -24.06
N ASN A 92 3.99 -12.28 -24.60
CA ASN A 92 4.38 -10.94 -24.14
C ASN A 92 3.61 -9.82 -24.85
N PRO A 93 2.28 -9.85 -24.77
CA PRO A 93 1.79 -9.00 -23.69
C PRO A 93 0.69 -9.59 -22.82
N ILE A 94 0.08 -10.72 -23.21
CA ILE A 94 -1.11 -11.25 -22.54
C ILE A 94 -0.84 -11.59 -21.07
N VAL A 95 0.26 -12.27 -20.78
CA VAL A 95 0.58 -12.72 -19.41
C VAL A 95 0.96 -11.53 -18.53
N THR A 96 1.79 -10.61 -19.03
CA THR A 96 2.24 -9.42 -18.29
C THR A 96 1.09 -8.45 -18.02
N ASP A 97 0.18 -8.28 -18.98
CA ASP A 97 -1.00 -7.42 -18.83
C ASP A 97 -2.01 -8.06 -17.87
N PHE A 98 -2.25 -9.38 -17.97
CA PHE A 98 -3.09 -10.10 -17.03
C PHE A 98 -2.59 -9.97 -15.58
N ILE A 99 -1.30 -10.22 -15.34
CA ILE A 99 -0.70 -10.05 -14.00
C ILE A 99 -0.86 -8.61 -13.52
N SER A 100 -0.66 -7.62 -14.40
CA SER A 100 -0.84 -6.20 -14.06
C SER A 100 -2.28 -5.91 -13.62
N TYR A 101 -3.28 -6.35 -14.38
CA TYR A 101 -4.69 -6.10 -14.05
C TYR A 101 -5.11 -6.79 -12.76
N VAL A 102 -4.74 -8.06 -12.58
CA VAL A 102 -5.00 -8.79 -11.33
C VAL A 102 -4.35 -8.10 -10.15
N SER A 103 -3.12 -7.59 -10.31
CA SER A 103 -2.41 -6.87 -9.24
C SER A 103 -3.11 -5.56 -8.87
N TRP A 104 -3.59 -4.79 -9.84
CA TRP A 104 -4.36 -3.58 -9.59
C TRP A 104 -5.69 -3.87 -8.88
N ILE A 105 -6.43 -4.87 -9.35
CA ILE A 105 -7.70 -5.27 -8.74
C ILE A 105 -7.48 -5.73 -7.30
N ALA A 106 -6.47 -6.58 -7.08
CA ALA A 106 -6.12 -7.04 -5.74
C ALA A 106 -5.74 -5.85 -4.85
N PHE A 107 -4.82 -5.00 -5.30
CA PHE A 107 -4.36 -3.83 -4.55
C PHE A 107 -5.50 -2.91 -4.14
N LEU A 108 -6.37 -2.54 -5.07
CA LEU A 108 -7.53 -1.69 -4.78
C LEU A 108 -8.53 -2.38 -3.84
N SER A 109 -8.79 -3.67 -4.05
CA SER A 109 -9.69 -4.44 -3.17
C SER A 109 -9.16 -4.51 -1.74
N TYR A 110 -7.86 -4.80 -1.55
CA TYR A 110 -7.23 -4.81 -0.23
C TYR A 110 -7.15 -3.43 0.40
N SER A 111 -6.90 -2.36 -0.38
CA SER A 111 -6.97 -0.99 0.11
C SER A 111 -8.37 -0.63 0.60
N LEU A 112 -9.42 -1.00 -0.14
CA LEU A 112 -10.81 -0.77 0.26
C LEU A 112 -11.16 -1.56 1.52
N LEU A 113 -10.79 -2.84 1.59
CA LEU A 113 -11.01 -3.67 2.78
C LEU A 113 -10.28 -3.11 4.00
N GLY A 114 -9.03 -2.70 3.84
CA GLY A 114 -8.23 -2.09 4.90
C GLY A 114 -8.84 -0.76 5.38
N ALA A 115 -9.26 0.10 4.44
CA ALA A 115 -9.95 1.34 4.74
C ALA A 115 -11.28 1.10 5.47
N TRP A 116 -12.05 0.09 5.04
CA TRP A 116 -13.32 -0.28 5.67
C TRP A 116 -13.14 -0.84 7.08
N ASN A 117 -12.09 -1.62 7.31
CA ASN A 117 -11.74 -2.11 8.64
C ASN A 117 -11.28 -0.98 9.55
N ALA A 118 -10.43 -0.08 9.04
CA ALA A 118 -9.99 1.10 9.78
C ALA A 118 -11.17 2.02 10.13
N TYR A 119 -12.08 2.25 9.19
CA TYR A 119 -13.29 3.06 9.41
C TYR A 119 -14.20 2.48 10.50
N GLN A 120 -14.28 1.15 10.61
CA GLN A 120 -14.98 0.46 11.69
C GLN A 120 -14.16 0.33 12.99
N GLU A 121 -12.98 0.97 13.05
CA GLU A 121 -12.08 0.95 14.20
C GLU A 121 -11.60 -0.48 14.58
N LYS A 122 -11.43 -1.33 13.56
CA LYS A 122 -10.99 -2.72 13.73
C LYS A 122 -9.52 -2.89 13.36
N GLU A 123 -8.71 -3.34 14.32
CA GLU A 123 -7.34 -3.82 14.08
C GLU A 123 -7.35 -5.24 13.51
N SER A 124 -7.87 -5.38 12.28
CA SER A 124 -7.89 -6.65 11.56
C SER A 124 -6.76 -6.70 10.53
N THR A 125 -5.99 -7.78 10.57
CA THR A 125 -4.99 -8.03 9.52
C THR A 125 -5.68 -8.32 8.20
N LEU A 126 -5.15 -7.76 7.10
CA LEU A 126 -5.66 -8.12 5.78
C LEU A 126 -5.49 -9.63 5.56
N PRO A 127 -6.44 -10.30 4.89
CA PRO A 127 -6.33 -11.72 4.56
C PRO A 127 -5.00 -12.02 3.85
N PHE A 128 -4.42 -13.19 4.13
CA PHE A 128 -3.16 -13.69 3.55
C PHE A 128 -1.87 -12.93 3.90
N PHE A 129 -1.95 -11.75 4.55
CA PHE A 129 -0.76 -11.04 5.02
C PHE A 129 0.06 -11.84 6.04
N PRO A 130 -0.55 -12.44 7.09
CA PRO A 130 0.20 -13.26 8.04
C PRO A 130 0.92 -14.43 7.38
N GLU A 131 0.26 -15.12 6.46
CA GLU A 131 0.82 -16.24 5.72
C GLU A 131 1.99 -15.79 4.83
N MET A 132 1.82 -14.71 4.06
CA MET A 132 2.89 -14.16 3.22
C MET A 132 4.09 -13.70 4.05
N GLU A 133 3.89 -13.04 5.18
CA GLU A 133 4.97 -12.61 6.07
C GLU A 133 5.75 -13.80 6.63
N ASN A 134 5.05 -14.86 7.04
CA ASN A 134 5.69 -16.07 7.53
C ASN A 134 6.50 -16.76 6.43
N GLU A 135 5.97 -16.87 5.21
CA GLU A 135 6.70 -17.45 4.08
C GLU A 135 7.93 -16.61 3.68
N LEU A 136 7.79 -15.28 3.64
CA LEU A 136 8.93 -14.39 3.38
C LEU A 136 10.00 -14.55 4.47
N GLN A 137 9.62 -14.59 5.74
CA GLN A 137 10.57 -14.80 6.83
C GLN A 137 11.29 -16.15 6.73
N LYS A 138 10.59 -17.23 6.34
CA LYS A 138 11.23 -18.53 6.08
C LYS A 138 12.26 -18.43 4.96
N ILE A 139 11.91 -17.80 3.84
CA ILE A 139 12.82 -17.61 2.69
C ILE A 139 14.04 -16.77 3.11
N PHE A 140 13.84 -15.63 3.77
CA PHE A 140 14.94 -14.79 4.24
C PHE A 140 15.84 -15.51 5.25
N LYS A 141 15.26 -16.28 6.18
CA LYS A 141 16.02 -17.08 7.13
C LYS A 141 16.86 -18.12 6.39
N LYS A 142 16.28 -18.83 5.41
CA LYS A 142 16.97 -19.81 4.58
C LYS A 142 18.15 -19.20 3.82
N ILE A 143 17.96 -18.04 3.19
CA ILE A 143 19.03 -17.29 2.50
C ILE A 143 20.13 -16.87 3.49
N ARG A 144 19.74 -16.42 4.69
CA ARG A 144 20.69 -15.93 5.71
C ARG A 144 21.50 -17.05 6.37
N THR A 145 20.91 -18.22 6.61
CA THR A 145 21.58 -19.35 7.29
C THR A 145 22.24 -20.32 6.33
N GLY A 146 22.09 -20.16 5.01
CA GLY A 146 22.71 -21.01 3.99
C GLY A 146 22.31 -22.48 4.07
N SER A 147 21.24 -22.81 4.80
CA SER A 147 20.78 -24.19 5.00
C SER A 147 19.76 -24.57 3.91
N PRO A 148 19.88 -25.75 3.27
CA PRO A 148 18.93 -26.21 2.25
C PRO A 148 17.51 -26.39 2.78
#